data_AF-A0A6C0DYT5-F1
#
_entry.id   AF-A0A6C0DYT5-F1
#
_cell.length_a   1.000
_cell.length_b   1.000
_cell.length_c   1.000
_cell.angle_alpha   90.00
_cell.angle_beta   90.00
_cell.angle_gamma   90.00
#
_symmetry.space_group_name_H-M   'P 1'
#
loop_
_entity.id
_entity.type
_entity.pdbx_description
1 polymer ?
#
loop_
_entity_poly.entity_id
_entity_poly.type
_entity_poly.pdbx_seq_one_letter_code
_entity_poly.pdbx_strand_id
1 'polypeptide(L)'
;YMTEPTQPKQKFSHHCEKCDYTATRPKEWLLHIETKKHIRGGGAKPKICTICNEEFVTHWMCKMHILKIHESKELRAKCKYYCAHCDLIFYAQKYLDKHINGKIHQNLMKALESIKN
;
A
#
# COMPACT_ATOMS: atom_id res chain seq x y z
N TYR A 1 -50.67 -21.07 34.78
CA TYR A 1 -49.89 -20.90 33.55
C TYR A 1 -48.42 -20.79 33.94
N MET A 2 -47.66 -21.87 33.77
CA MET A 2 -46.23 -21.92 34.10
C MET A 2 -45.45 -21.18 33.01
N THR A 3 -44.69 -20.14 33.37
CA THR A 3 -43.78 -19.44 32.47
C THR A 3 -42.50 -20.25 32.30
N GLU A 4 -42.20 -20.67 31.08
CA GLU A 4 -40.97 -21.39 30.75
C GLU A 4 -39.71 -20.56 31.05
N PRO A 5 -38.64 -21.16 31.60
CA PRO A 5 -37.38 -20.46 31.80
C PRO A 5 -36.71 -20.19 30.44
N THR A 6 -36.58 -18.92 30.07
CA THR A 6 -35.83 -18.49 28.88
C THR A 6 -34.38 -18.94 29.02
N GLN A 7 -33.94 -19.84 28.13
CA GLN A 7 -32.56 -20.33 28.08
C GLN A 7 -31.58 -19.14 27.98
N PRO A 8 -30.47 -19.14 28.74
CA PRO A 8 -29.48 -18.08 28.66
C PRO A 8 -28.83 -18.10 27.27
N LYS A 9 -28.96 -16.98 26.55
CA LYS A 9 -28.33 -16.77 25.23
C LYS A 9 -26.83 -17.00 25.37
N GLN A 10 -26.32 -18.11 24.84
CA GLN A 10 -24.92 -18.48 24.89
C GLN A 10 -24.09 -17.38 24.19
N LYS A 11 -23.21 -16.71 24.94
CA LYS A 11 -22.41 -15.60 24.45
C LYS A 11 -21.33 -16.16 23.52
N PHE A 12 -21.44 -15.89 22.22
CA PHE A 12 -20.41 -16.26 21.25
C PHE A 12 -19.08 -15.61 21.65
N SER A 13 -18.05 -16.43 21.85
CA SER A 13 -16.69 -15.99 22.15
C SER A 13 -15.74 -16.95 21.46
N HIS A 14 -15.05 -16.48 20.43
CA HIS A 14 -14.14 -17.30 19.62
C HIS A 14 -12.76 -16.67 19.59
N HIS A 15 -11.77 -17.42 20.07
CA HIS A 15 -10.36 -17.03 20.09
C HIS A 15 -9.66 -17.54 18.82
N CYS A 16 -8.74 -16.75 18.27
CA CYS A 16 -7.94 -17.16 17.14
C CYS A 16 -6.68 -17.89 17.60
N GLU A 17 -6.48 -19.13 17.15
CA GLU A 17 -5.26 -19.89 17.50
C GLU A 17 -3.99 -19.35 16.80
N LYS A 18 -4.15 -18.56 15.75
CA LYS A 18 -3.03 -18.00 14.97
C LYS A 18 -2.61 -16.60 15.42
N CYS A 19 -3.37 -15.95 16.31
CA CYS A 19 -3.04 -14.64 16.88
C CYS A 19 -3.94 -14.30 18.09
N ASP A 20 -3.56 -13.33 18.91
CA ASP A 20 -4.29 -13.01 20.16
C ASP A 20 -5.63 -12.28 19.98
N TYR A 21 -6.28 -12.41 18.82
CA TYR A 21 -7.59 -11.82 18.57
C TYR A 21 -8.72 -12.69 19.12
N THR A 22 -9.69 -12.06 19.77
CA THR A 22 -10.91 -12.71 20.26
C THR A 22 -12.14 -11.97 19.74
N ALA A 23 -13.03 -12.70 19.09
CA ALA A 23 -14.29 -12.17 18.58
C ALA A 23 -15.43 -12.51 19.54
N THR A 24 -16.32 -11.53 19.78
CA THR A 24 -17.53 -11.75 20.61
C THR A 24 -18.80 -11.89 19.76
N ARG A 25 -18.66 -11.74 18.43
CA ARG A 25 -19.74 -11.92 17.46
C ARG A 25 -19.30 -12.78 16.28
N PRO A 26 -20.17 -13.64 15.72
CA PRO A 26 -19.82 -14.47 14.56
C PRO A 26 -19.34 -13.67 13.35
N LYS A 27 -19.97 -12.51 13.08
CA LYS A 27 -19.57 -11.63 11.96
C LYS A 27 -18.15 -11.08 12.13
N GLU A 28 -17.75 -10.75 13.36
CA GLU A 28 -16.39 -10.26 13.66
C GLU A 28 -15.36 -11.37 13.45
N TRP A 29 -15.70 -12.60 13.83
CA TRP A 29 -14.87 -13.77 13.58
C TRP A 29 -14.66 -14.03 12.08
N LEU A 30 -15.73 -13.99 11.29
CA LEU A 30 -15.64 -14.16 9.83
C LEU A 30 -14.76 -13.08 9.19
N LEU A 31 -14.98 -11.81 9.54
CA LEU A 31 -14.16 -10.71 9.02
C LEU A 31 -12.69 -10.85 9.42
N HIS A 32 -12.41 -11.36 10.63
CA HIS A 32 -11.06 -11.58 11.13
C HIS A 32 -10.29 -12.63 10.31
N ILE A 33 -10.88 -13.80 10.08
CA ILE A 33 -10.23 -14.89 9.33
C ILE A 33 -10.07 -14.57 7.83
N GLU A 34 -10.93 -13.70 7.29
CA GLU A 34 -10.84 -13.20 5.91
C GLU A 34 -9.80 -12.08 5.74
N THR A 35 -9.18 -11.59 6.82
CA THR A 35 -8.13 -10.58 6.68
C THR A 35 -6.95 -11.11 5.88
N LYS A 36 -6.35 -10.25 5.05
CA LYS A 36 -5.16 -10.62 4.26
C LYS A 36 -3.99 -11.12 5.11
N LYS A 37 -3.89 -10.69 6.38
CA LYS A 37 -2.86 -11.17 7.31
C LYS A 37 -3.11 -12.64 7.69
N HIS A 38 -4.36 -13.00 7.98
CA HIS A 38 -4.73 -14.34 8.37
C HIS A 38 -4.72 -15.33 7.19
N ILE A 39 -5.12 -14.89 5.99
CA ILE A 39 -5.00 -15.67 4.75
C ILE A 39 -3.53 -16.01 4.46
N ARG A 40 -2.60 -15.08 4.73
CA ARG A 40 -1.15 -15.34 4.60
C ARG A 40 -0.54 -16.13 5.77
N GLY A 41 -1.35 -16.59 6.72
CA GLY A 41 -0.85 -17.30 7.92
C GLY A 41 0.08 -16.46 8.79
N GLY A 42 -0.11 -15.14 8.85
CA GLY A 42 0.79 -14.23 9.57
C GLY A 42 2.06 -13.85 8.81
N GLY A 43 2.28 -14.43 7.62
CA GLY A 43 3.41 -14.11 6.76
C GLY A 43 3.45 -12.64 6.32
N ALA A 44 4.67 -12.13 6.17
CA ALA A 44 4.91 -10.82 5.59
C ALA A 44 4.27 -10.74 4.19
N LYS A 45 3.76 -9.55 3.82
CA LYS A 45 3.25 -9.34 2.47
C LYS A 45 4.44 -9.50 1.50
N PRO A 46 4.33 -10.32 0.44
CA PRO A 46 5.39 -10.41 -0.56
C PRO A 46 5.61 -9.04 -1.19
N LYS A 47 6.88 -8.68 -1.34
CA LYS A 47 7.31 -7.42 -1.94
C LYS A 47 7.78 -7.70 -3.37
N ILE A 48 6.96 -8.44 -4.10
CA ILE A 48 7.29 -8.99 -5.41
C ILE A 48 6.47 -8.25 -6.46
N CYS A 49 7.09 -7.90 -7.58
CA CYS A 49 6.39 -7.34 -8.73
C CYS A 49 5.42 -8.36 -9.31
N THR A 50 4.15 -8.01 -9.45
CA THR A 50 3.12 -8.93 -9.98
C THR A 50 3.21 -9.16 -11.50
N ILE A 51 4.12 -8.45 -12.19
CA ILE A 51 4.25 -8.48 -13.64
C ILE A 51 5.48 -9.28 -14.07
N CYS A 52 6.64 -9.04 -13.42
CA CYS A 52 7.90 -9.70 -13.75
C CYS A 52 8.47 -10.58 -12.63
N ASN A 53 7.77 -10.67 -11.49
CA ASN A 53 8.14 -11.49 -10.34
C ASN A 53 9.48 -11.13 -9.67
N GLU A 54 10.04 -9.94 -9.94
CA GLU A 54 11.20 -9.42 -9.21
C GLU A 54 10.88 -9.16 -7.73
N GLU A 55 11.80 -9.53 -6.83
CA GLU A 55 11.67 -9.33 -5.39
C GLU A 55 12.36 -8.05 -4.92
N PHE A 56 11.72 -7.34 -3.98
CA PHE A 56 12.20 -6.09 -3.43
C PHE A 56 12.25 -6.13 -1.90
N VAL A 57 13.16 -5.34 -1.32
CA VAL A 57 13.31 -5.25 0.14
C VAL A 57 12.09 -4.58 0.81
N THR A 58 11.46 -3.63 0.10
CA THR A 58 10.31 -2.85 0.61
C THR A 58 9.17 -2.77 -0.40
N HIS A 59 7.95 -2.60 0.10
CA HIS A 59 6.76 -2.39 -0.74
C HIS A 59 6.89 -1.15 -1.63
N TRP A 60 7.56 -0.11 -1.14
CA TRP A 60 7.77 1.10 -1.91
C TRP A 60 8.68 0.88 -3.13
N MET A 61 9.78 0.12 -2.97
CA MET A 61 10.67 -0.21 -4.09
C MET A 61 9.93 -1.01 -5.17
N CYS A 62 9.13 -2.01 -4.77
CA CYS A 62 8.27 -2.76 -5.70
C CYS A 62 7.28 -1.83 -6.43
N LYS A 63 6.62 -0.91 -5.71
CA LYS A 63 5.72 0.08 -6.32
C LYS A 63 6.43 0.99 -7.32
N MET A 64 7.64 1.47 -7.00
CA MET A 64 8.43 2.31 -7.91
C MET A 64 8.93 1.55 -9.13
N HIS A 65 9.33 0.29 -8.95
CA HIS A 65 9.66 -0.57 -10.06
C HIS A 65 8.47 -0.69 -11.02
N ILE A 66 7.27 -1.01 -10.52
CA ILE A 66 6.06 -1.12 -11.36
C ILE A 66 5.80 0.19 -12.11
N LEU A 67 5.78 1.32 -11.39
CA LEU A 67 5.51 2.62 -12.01
C LEU A 67 6.56 3.00 -13.07
N LYS A 68 7.82 2.61 -12.88
CA LYS A 68 8.92 2.99 -13.78
C LYS A 68 9.06 2.07 -14.99
N ILE A 69 8.87 0.75 -14.79
CA ILE A 69 9.20 -0.28 -15.77
C ILE A 69 7.96 -0.80 -16.50
N HIS A 70 6.82 -0.85 -15.82
CA HIS A 70 5.62 -1.50 -16.34
C HIS A 70 4.47 -0.53 -16.62
N GLU A 71 4.60 0.74 -16.25
CA GLU A 71 3.53 1.73 -16.39
C GLU A 71 3.90 2.85 -17.35
N SER A 72 2.88 3.41 -17.98
CA SER A 72 3.05 4.48 -18.96
C SER A 72 3.34 5.83 -18.29
N LYS A 73 3.90 6.76 -19.07
CA LYS A 73 4.18 8.13 -18.59
C LYS A 73 2.89 8.85 -18.18
N GLU A 74 1.78 8.59 -18.87
CA GLU A 74 0.47 9.19 -18.59
C GLU A 74 -0.07 8.75 -17.21
N LEU A 75 0.14 7.50 -16.83
CA LEU A 75 -0.22 7.00 -15.51
C LEU A 75 0.71 7.55 -14.43
N ARG A 76 2.01 7.64 -14.72
CA ARG A 76 2.97 8.29 -13.83
C ARG A 76 2.63 9.77 -13.60
N ALA A 77 2.18 10.48 -14.62
CA ALA A 77 1.79 11.88 -14.54
C ALA A 77 0.59 12.15 -13.60
N LYS A 78 -0.23 11.12 -13.33
CA LYS A 78 -1.34 11.20 -12.35
C LYS A 78 -0.88 11.02 -10.90
N CYS A 79 0.39 10.67 -10.67
CA CYS A 79 0.91 10.46 -9.32
C CYS A 79 1.10 11.79 -8.58
N LYS A 80 0.72 11.82 -7.30
CA LYS A 80 0.74 13.04 -6.47
C LYS A 80 2.12 13.70 -6.37
N TYR A 81 3.19 12.90 -6.32
CA TYR A 81 4.55 13.38 -6.16
C TYR A 81 5.37 13.11 -7.42
N TYR A 82 4.88 13.62 -8.55
CA TYR A 82 5.48 13.44 -9.86
C TYR A 82 6.15 14.72 -10.34
N CYS A 83 7.31 14.57 -10.98
CA CYS A 83 8.01 15.65 -11.66
C CYS A 83 7.83 15.50 -13.18
N ALA A 84 7.10 16.42 -13.82
CA ALA A 84 6.81 16.37 -15.25
C ALA A 84 8.04 16.57 -16.15
N HIS A 85 9.04 17.33 -15.69
CA HIS A 85 10.25 17.63 -16.46
C HIS A 85 11.27 16.50 -16.42
N CYS A 86 11.36 15.78 -15.30
CA CYS A 86 12.28 14.66 -15.14
C CYS A 86 11.62 13.29 -15.36
N ASP A 87 10.29 13.25 -15.46
CA ASP A 87 9.50 12.02 -15.53
C ASP A 87 9.78 11.06 -14.36
N LEU A 88 9.93 11.63 -13.15
CA LEU A 88 10.28 10.91 -11.92
C LEU A 88 9.14 10.97 -10.90
N ILE A 89 9.00 9.89 -10.12
CA ILE A 89 8.01 9.76 -9.04
C ILE A 89 8.69 9.58 -7.70
N PHE A 90 8.12 10.21 -6.68
CA PHE A 90 8.56 10.15 -5.29
C PHE A 90 7.44 9.61 -4.39
N TYR A 91 7.76 9.14 -3.17
CA TYR A 91 6.74 8.62 -2.24
C TYR A 91 6.14 9.69 -1.34
N ALA A 92 6.85 10.78 -1.18
CA ALA A 92 6.42 11.85 -0.31
C ALA A 92 6.89 13.19 -0.84
N GLN A 93 6.13 14.22 -0.46
CA GLN A 93 6.36 15.61 -0.86
C GLN A 93 7.80 16.04 -0.57
N LYS A 94 8.31 15.74 0.64
CA LYS A 94 9.68 16.05 1.06
C LYS A 94 10.76 15.63 0.04
N TYR A 95 10.59 14.49 -0.62
CA TYR A 95 11.57 13.99 -1.59
C TYR A 95 11.43 14.65 -2.95
N LEU A 96 10.20 14.97 -3.36
CA LEU A 96 9.94 15.78 -4.55
C LEU A 96 10.53 17.19 -4.35
N ASP A 97 10.31 17.81 -3.20
CA ASP A 97 10.84 19.15 -2.90
C ASP A 97 12.37 19.13 -2.91
N LYS A 98 13.00 18.13 -2.29
CA LYS A 98 14.45 17.96 -2.34
C LYS A 98 14.95 17.78 -3.77
N HIS A 99 14.20 17.07 -4.61
CA HIS A 99 14.54 16.90 -6.02
C HIS A 99 14.45 18.22 -6.79
N ILE A 100 13.32 18.94 -6.70
CA ILE A 100 13.08 20.20 -7.42
C ILE A 100 14.09 21.28 -7.00
N ASN A 101 14.41 21.35 -5.72
CA ASN A 101 15.42 22.26 -5.19
C ASN A 101 16.86 21.79 -5.40
N GLY A 102 17.04 20.59 -5.96
CA GLY A 102 18.36 20.02 -6.22
C GLY A 102 19.03 20.65 -7.44
N LYS A 103 20.36 20.79 -7.36
CA LYS A 103 21.18 21.37 -8.44
C LYS A 103 20.92 20.72 -9.81
N ILE A 104 20.76 19.40 -9.84
CA ILE A 104 20.50 18.64 -11.08
C ILE A 104 19.20 19.09 -11.73
N HIS A 105 18.11 19.21 -10.96
CA HIS A 105 16.81 19.63 -11.48
C HIS A 105 16.86 21.09 -11.94
N GLN A 106 17.43 21.98 -11.13
CA GLN A 106 17.56 23.39 -11.49
C GLN A 106 18.38 23.61 -12.76
N ASN A 107 19.47 22.86 -12.94
CA ASN A 107 20.29 22.94 -14.14
C ASN A 107 19.52 22.47 -15.39
N LEU A 108 18.73 21.40 -15.25
CA LEU A 108 17.83 20.94 -16.32
C LEU A 108 16.81 22.03 -16.69
N MET A 109 16.17 22.66 -15.70
CA MET A 109 15.18 23.72 -15.96
C MET A 109 15.80 24.91 -16.69
N LYS A 110 16.98 25.37 -16.26
CA LYS A 110 17.71 26.46 -16.94
C LYS A 110 18.08 26.10 -18.38
N ALA A 111 18.53 24.87 -18.62
CA ALA A 111 18.86 24.39 -19.96
C ALA A 111 17.60 24.36 -20.86
N LEU A 112 16.47 23.86 -20.34
CA LEU A 112 15.21 23.83 -21.06
C LEU A 112 14.65 25.23 -21.35
N GLU A 113 14.84 26.18 -20.43
CA GLU A 113 14.49 27.60 -20.65
C GLU A 113 15.35 28.24 -21.73
N SER A 114 16.64 27.93 -21.76
CA SER A 114 17.58 28.47 -22.76
C SER A 114 17.31 28.00 -24.18
N ILE A 115 16.63 26.85 -24.36
CA ILE A 115 16.26 26.31 -25.67
C ILE A 115 14.95 26.92 -26.20
N LYS A 116 14.15 27.55 -25.32
CA LYS A 116 12.87 28.15 -25.70
C LYS A 116 12.99 29.60 -26.21
N ASN A 117 14.15 30.22 -26.04
CA ASN A 117 14.50 31.52 -26.62
C ASN A 117 15.35 31.33 -27.88
#